data_AF-A0AAN4YBN6-F1
#
_entry.id   AF-A0AAN4YBN6-F1
#
_cell.length_a   1.000
_cell.length_b   1.000
_cell.length_c   1.000
_cell.angle_alpha   90.00
_cell.angle_beta   90.00
_cell.angle_gamma   90.00
#
_symmetry.space_group_name_H-M   'P 1'
#
loop_
_entity.id
_entity.type
_entity.pdbx_description
1 polymer ?
#
loop_
_entity_poly.entity_id
_entity_poly.type
_entity_poly.pdbx_seq_one_letter_code
_entity_poly.pdbx_strand_id
1 'polypeptide(L)'
;MRNNLLFSLNAIAGAVAHPSFPIHKRQSDLNAFIEAQTPIAKQGVLNNIGADGKLVEGAAAGIVVASPSKSNPDCSYNPTLKTA
;
A
#
# COMPACT_ATOMS: atom_id res chain seq x y z
N MET A 1 80.93 11.22 13.13
CA MET A 1 80.68 10.95 11.70
C MET A 1 79.18 10.70 11.51
N ARG A 2 78.55 11.43 10.57
CA ARG A 2 77.21 11.25 9.93
C ARG A 2 76.01 10.94 10.85
N ASN A 3 75.12 11.91 11.10
CA ASN A 3 73.96 12.30 10.27
C ASN A 3 73.02 11.13 9.96
N ASN A 4 71.74 11.25 10.35
CA ASN A 4 70.60 11.12 9.43
C ASN A 4 69.28 11.47 10.14
N LEU A 5 68.78 12.67 9.81
CA LEU A 5 67.40 13.11 9.90
C LEU A 5 66.45 12.07 9.30
N LEU A 6 65.37 11.71 10.01
CA LEU A 6 64.21 11.05 9.43
C LEU A 6 62.96 11.89 9.73
N PHE A 7 62.48 12.63 8.72
CA PHE A 7 61.17 13.25 8.75
C PHE A 7 60.13 12.20 8.33
N SER A 8 59.31 11.75 9.26
CA SER A 8 58.17 10.88 9.00
C SER A 8 57.04 11.67 8.34
N LEU A 9 56.83 11.44 7.04
CA LEU A 9 55.68 11.93 6.28
C LEU A 9 54.42 11.16 6.72
N ASN A 10 53.50 11.81 7.43
CA ASN A 10 52.16 11.26 7.64
C ASN A 10 51.34 11.49 6.36
N ALA A 11 51.10 10.43 5.59
CA ALA A 11 50.16 10.46 4.48
C ALA A 11 48.73 10.45 5.05
N ILE A 12 48.07 11.61 5.07
CA ILE A 12 46.64 11.70 5.38
C ILE A 12 45.89 11.20 4.14
N ALA A 13 45.44 9.95 4.18
CA ALA A 13 44.49 9.43 3.20
C ALA A 13 43.14 10.13 3.41
N GLY A 14 42.79 11.05 2.51
CA GLY A 14 41.49 11.70 2.50
C GLY A 14 40.38 10.69 2.19
N ALA A 15 39.58 10.33 3.19
CA ALA A 15 38.31 9.65 2.96
C ALA A 15 37.35 10.65 2.31
N VAL A 16 37.03 10.45 1.03
CA VAL A 16 35.92 11.16 0.40
C VAL A 16 34.61 10.65 1.01
N ALA A 17 33.89 11.50 1.74
CA ALA A 17 32.56 11.19 2.24
C ALA A 17 31.56 11.37 1.10
N HIS A 18 30.99 10.27 0.61
CA HIS A 18 29.93 10.30 -0.39
C HIS A 18 28.59 10.44 0.35
N PRO A 19 27.65 11.30 -0.10
CA PRO A 19 26.30 11.28 0.42
C PRO A 19 25.64 9.93 0.07
N SER A 20 25.43 9.09 1.07
CA SER A 20 24.58 7.91 0.92
C SER A 20 23.13 8.39 0.93
N PHE A 21 22.46 8.35 -0.23
CA PHE A 21 21.02 8.54 -0.26
C PHE A 21 20.36 7.30 0.34
N PRO A 22 19.49 7.44 1.36
CA PRO A 22 18.75 6.30 1.87
C PRO A 22 17.88 5.74 0.74
N ILE A 23 18.21 4.53 0.30
CA ILE A 23 17.37 3.76 -0.61
C ILE A 23 16.11 3.40 0.18
N HIS A 24 15.03 4.11 -0.10
CA HIS A 24 13.72 3.77 0.43
C HIS A 24 13.30 2.44 -0.22
N LYS A 25 12.94 1.44 0.60
CA LYS A 25 12.35 0.21 0.06
C LYS A 25 11.12 0.59 -0.77
N ARG A 26 11.16 0.30 -2.07
CA ARG A 26 10.03 0.51 -2.99
C ARG A 26 8.86 -0.43 -2.70
N GLN A 27 9.17 -1.60 -2.12
CA GLN A 27 8.20 -2.61 -1.77
C GLN A 27 7.74 -2.41 -0.33
N SER A 28 6.49 -1.99 -0.16
CA SER A 28 5.78 -2.13 1.11
C SER A 28 5.71 -3.62 1.49
N ASP A 29 5.75 -3.92 2.78
CA ASP A 29 5.55 -5.27 3.26
C ASP A 29 4.16 -5.78 2.84
N LEU A 30 4.13 -6.91 2.13
CA LEU A 30 2.90 -7.48 1.59
C LEU A 30 1.94 -7.88 2.72
N ASN A 31 2.48 -8.44 3.81
CA ASN A 31 1.67 -8.86 4.94
C ASN A 31 1.04 -7.65 5.62
N ALA A 32 1.82 -6.61 5.90
CA ALA A 32 1.29 -5.34 6.42
C ALA A 32 0.19 -4.73 5.51
N PHE A 33 0.33 -4.82 4.18
CA PHE A 33 -0.71 -4.39 3.25
C PHE A 33 -1.99 -5.23 3.37
N ILE A 34 -1.86 -6.55 3.38
CA ILE A 34 -3.02 -7.47 3.50
C ILE A 34 -3.73 -7.24 4.83
N GLU A 35 -2.99 -7.10 5.94
CA GLU A 35 -3.53 -6.82 7.27
C GLU A 35 -4.30 -5.50 7.28
N ALA A 36 -3.77 -4.46 6.64
CA ALA A 36 -4.44 -3.17 6.53
C ALA A 36 -5.69 -3.21 5.63
N GLN A 37 -5.65 -3.93 4.51
CA GLN A 37 -6.76 -3.97 3.54
C GLN A 37 -7.87 -4.95 3.92
N THR A 38 -7.58 -6.02 4.64
CA THR A 38 -8.56 -7.05 5.04
C THR A 38 -9.81 -6.47 5.72
N PRO A 39 -9.70 -5.64 6.78
CA PRO A 39 -10.89 -5.07 7.42
C PRO A 39 -11.63 -4.08 6.51
N ILE A 40 -10.90 -3.34 5.66
CA ILE A 40 -11.49 -2.39 4.69
C ILE A 40 -12.31 -3.14 3.64
N ALA A 41 -11.74 -4.20 3.06
CA ALA A 41 -12.40 -5.03 2.06
C ALA A 41 -13.63 -5.71 2.65
N LYS A 42 -13.52 -6.28 3.86
CA LYS A 42 -14.65 -6.88 4.57
C LYS A 42 -15.79 -5.88 4.76
N GLN A 43 -15.47 -4.67 5.24
CA GLN A 43 -16.49 -3.64 5.43
C GLN A 43 -17.08 -3.16 4.09
N GLY A 44 -16.25 -3.05 3.04
CA GLY A 44 -16.70 -2.72 1.69
C GLY A 44 -17.73 -3.72 1.16
N VAL A 45 -17.50 -5.02 1.37
CA VAL A 45 -18.46 -6.07 1.02
C VAL A 45 -19.75 -5.93 1.82
N LEU A 46 -19.67 -5.79 3.16
CA LEU A 46 -20.87 -5.64 4.01
C LEU A 46 -21.68 -4.39 3.67
N ASN A 47 -21.02 -3.31 3.29
CA ASN A 47 -21.70 -2.08 2.86
C ASN A 47 -22.51 -2.25 1.58
N ASN A 48 -22.25 -3.29 0.79
CA ASN A 48 -22.96 -3.61 -0.45
C ASN A 48 -24.09 -4.65 -0.26
N ILE A 49 -24.43 -5.01 0.99
CA ILE A 49 -25.47 -6.01 1.30
C ILE A 49 -26.68 -5.33 1.95
N GLY A 50 -27.87 -5.50 1.38
CA GLY A 50 -29.11 -5.00 2.00
C GLY A 50 -29.53 -5.82 3.25
N ALA A 51 -30.33 -5.29 4.17
CA ALA A 51 -30.99 -3.98 4.18
C ALA A 51 -30.16 -2.89 4.88
N ASP A 52 -29.09 -3.27 5.58
CA ASP A 52 -28.30 -2.37 6.43
C ASP A 52 -27.02 -1.85 5.76
N GLY A 53 -26.75 -2.26 4.51
CA GLY A 53 -25.56 -1.89 3.75
C GLY A 53 -25.54 -0.41 3.38
N LYS A 54 -24.54 0.32 3.88
CA LYS A 54 -24.40 1.78 3.73
C LYS A 54 -24.31 2.29 2.28
N LEU A 55 -23.92 1.46 1.33
CA LEU A 55 -23.73 1.87 -0.06
C LEU A 55 -24.91 1.46 -0.95
N VAL A 56 -25.88 0.72 -0.42
CA VAL A 56 -26.96 0.07 -1.19
C VAL A 56 -28.33 0.31 -0.56
N GLU A 57 -28.60 1.56 -0.17
CA GLU A 57 -29.88 1.95 0.40
C GLU A 57 -31.07 1.51 -0.49
N GLY A 58 -32.04 0.84 0.12
CA GLY A 58 -33.21 0.28 -0.56
C GLY A 58 -33.03 -1.16 -1.07
N ALA A 59 -31.84 -1.75 -0.97
CA ALA A 59 -31.67 -3.19 -1.20
C ALA A 59 -32.39 -3.99 -0.11
N ALA A 60 -33.10 -5.06 -0.49
CA ALA A 60 -33.77 -5.93 0.46
C ALA A 60 -32.74 -6.74 1.31
N ALA A 61 -33.19 -7.24 2.46
CA ALA A 61 -32.37 -8.05 3.35
C ALA A 61 -31.78 -9.27 2.62
N GLY A 62 -30.45 -9.45 2.73
CA GLY A 62 -29.72 -10.54 2.10
C GLY A 62 -29.38 -10.34 0.62
N ILE A 63 -29.81 -9.24 -0.01
CA ILE A 63 -29.43 -8.94 -1.39
C ILE A 63 -28.02 -8.37 -1.44
N VAL A 64 -27.16 -9.02 -2.22
CA VAL A 64 -25.81 -8.55 -2.53
C VAL A 64 -25.85 -7.73 -3.81
N VAL A 65 -25.44 -6.46 -3.75
CA VAL A 65 -25.29 -5.60 -4.93
C VAL A 65 -23.82 -5.57 -5.34
N ALA A 66 -23.54 -5.85 -6.60
CA ALA A 66 -22.16 -5.94 -7.08
C ALA A 66 -21.38 -4.62 -6.99
N SER A 67 -22.04 -3.49 -7.22
CA SER A 67 -21.45 -2.15 -7.08
C SER A 67 -22.54 -1.13 -6.75
N PRO A 68 -22.24 -0.13 -5.90
CA PRO A 68 -23.15 0.96 -5.60
C PRO A 68 -23.21 2.04 -6.70
N SER A 69 -22.39 1.93 -7.74
CA SER A 69 -22.40 2.89 -8.85
C SER A 69 -23.70 2.82 -9.62
N LYS A 70 -24.45 3.94 -9.59
CA LYS A 70 -25.63 4.21 -10.43
C LYS A 70 -25.27 4.91 -11.75
N SER A 71 -23.98 5.11 -12.00
CA SER A 71 -23.44 5.75 -13.20
C SER A 71 -22.63 4.76 -14.03
N ASN A 72 -22.55 5.00 -15.34
CA ASN A 72 -22.01 4.08 -16.33
C ASN A 72 -20.59 3.57 -15.98
N PRO A 73 -20.36 2.24 -15.92
CA PRO A 73 -21.38 1.21 -16.06
C PRO A 73 -22.28 1.11 -14.81
N ASP A 74 -23.60 1.26 -15.01
CA ASP A 74 -24.58 1.02 -13.95
C ASP A 74 -24.68 -0.49 -13.71
N CYS A 75 -23.97 -0.96 -12.69
CA CYS A 75 -23.97 -2.36 -12.29
C CYS A 75 -25.06 -2.67 -11.25
N SER A 76 -25.92 -1.70 -10.90
CA SER A 76 -26.96 -1.85 -9.86
C SER A 76 -28.08 -2.81 -10.28
N TYR A 77 -28.34 -2.92 -11.59
CA TYR A 77 -29.51 -3.62 -12.15
C TYR A 77 -29.17 -4.88 -12.96
N ASN A 78 -27.88 -5.20 -13.19
CA ASN A 78 -27.53 -6.33 -14.04
C ASN A 78 -27.81 -7.67 -13.33
N PRO A 79 -28.79 -8.50 -13.78
CA PRO A 79 -29.20 -9.73 -13.10
C PRO A 79 -28.07 -10.77 -13.03
N THR A 80 -27.15 -10.77 -13.99
CA THR A 80 -25.97 -11.65 -14.02
C THR A 80 -24.99 -11.42 -12.88
N LEU A 81 -25.04 -10.24 -12.24
CA LEU A 81 -24.17 -9.84 -11.12
C LEU A 81 -24.91 -9.85 -9.77
N LYS A 82 -26.21 -10.18 -9.74
CA LYS A 82 -27.05 -10.21 -8.52
C LYS A 82 -27.04 -11.55 -7.77
N THR A 83 -26.26 -12.53 -8.21
CA THR A 83 -26.33 -13.89 -7.66
C THR A 83 -24.96 -14.39 -7.24
N ALA A 84 -24.79 -14.60 -5.94
CA ALA A 84 -24.04 -15.71 -5.38
C ALA A 84 -25.00 -16.47 -4.46
#